data_AF-A0A0R3R1T3-F1
#
_entry.id   AF-A0A0R3R1T3-F1
#
_cell.length_a   1.000
_cell.length_b   1.000
_cell.length_c   1.000
_cell.angle_alpha   90.00
_cell.angle_beta   90.00
_cell.angle_gamma   90.00
#
_symmetry.space_group_name_H-M   'P 1'
#
loop_
_entity.id
_entity.type
_entity.pdbx_description
1 polymer ?
#
loop_
_entity_poly.entity_id
_entity_poly.type
_entity_poly.pdbx_seq_one_letter_code
_entity_poly.pdbx_strand_id
1 'polypeptide(L)'
;MTITMTDGSLTCFSRFNLRCVFAIPELPRGELFRFILCSSWDDAHFIGLNAIELFNTAGERPQIDEMKTNATITRGSLDNVFKNGEVNLSTNDPCKMWSARYDNLAELLHIEIRLKKQESIAMIRIWNYNESRVHALCGVHDLRIELDGVTIFQGEISCAFTFENEEESMGDTILFTTNDAILELIAENDKCLRRDEIMRSALDLQELGNDLEAPSRTETISAPNALRPSTGDRRPRVRSTIRSTDQKSTNIDVAEENISKLSVHSCITEKDDGIENDEMKAEQEDIGLFLLKVFHIELLENWGAPDCIGLTGLQFLGPHGIVLDPSDCSITTSTATQTSHRLLNGRNLTRNREDMWLSSYSRNSPPVRVTVTFAEPIIASGICVWNYNASPEMSYAGVRCIQIYVNSKLLQGPILLRKAPGYIHFDYVQDIIFNKCILYKPISRPQTQSINGFTYQLRLHCSWGDEYYIGLNGIEFYDHREELIKLLPQNLAAYPESVNVLPNVNDDPRTSDKLIDGFNDTEKSAFHFIRSYDFMANSSPSHMWLTPILPNRCARVFVVFDFPTYVSRINIYNYRKTTERGARLVTVRFIDNFMKK
;
A
#
# COMPACT_ATOMS: atom_id res chain seq x y z
N MET A 1 -9.93 -18.40 -7.31
CA MET A 1 -8.56 -18.65 -6.81
C MET A 1 -8.62 -18.59 -5.30
N THR A 2 -7.90 -19.47 -4.60
CA THR A 2 -7.85 -19.49 -3.13
C THR A 2 -6.39 -19.47 -2.71
N ILE A 3 -6.05 -18.58 -1.77
CA ILE A 3 -4.71 -18.35 -1.26
C ILE A 3 -4.72 -18.67 0.23
N THR A 4 -3.88 -19.61 0.67
CA THR A 4 -3.71 -20.02 2.08
C THR A 4 -2.40 -19.47 2.63
N MET A 5 -2.41 -18.93 3.83
CA MET A 5 -1.29 -18.17 4.41
C MET A 5 -0.27 -19.08 5.12
N THR A 6 0.50 -19.82 4.33
CA THR A 6 1.67 -20.59 4.79
C THR A 6 2.90 -19.68 4.98
N ASP A 7 3.76 -20.03 5.94
CA ASP A 7 4.96 -19.25 6.27
C ASP A 7 5.99 -19.23 5.12
N GLY A 8 6.31 -18.03 4.62
CA GLY A 8 7.47 -17.78 3.75
C GLY A 8 7.19 -17.93 2.25
N SER A 9 7.15 -16.79 1.55
CA SER A 9 6.85 -16.62 0.11
C SER A 9 5.42 -17.01 -0.31
N LEU A 10 4.80 -16.18 -1.16
CA LEU A 10 3.46 -16.42 -1.73
C LEU A 10 3.51 -16.24 -3.25
N THR A 11 4.06 -17.23 -3.94
CA THR A 11 3.85 -17.48 -5.36
C THR A 11 2.78 -18.57 -5.52
N CYS A 12 1.79 -18.33 -6.40
CA CYS A 12 0.69 -19.26 -6.60
C CYS A 12 1.08 -20.40 -7.56
N PHE A 13 1.82 -21.39 -7.05
CA PHE A 13 2.19 -22.55 -7.85
C PHE A 13 0.98 -23.42 -8.20
N SER A 14 0.66 -23.50 -9.49
CA SER A 14 -0.07 -24.63 -10.04
C SER A 14 0.77 -25.90 -9.84
N ARG A 15 0.13 -26.99 -9.39
CA ARG A 15 0.84 -28.19 -8.89
C ARG A 15 1.78 -28.83 -9.92
N PHE A 16 3.09 -28.67 -9.75
CA PHE A 16 4.10 -29.57 -10.30
C PHE A 16 5.23 -29.88 -9.30
N ASN A 17 5.83 -31.06 -9.49
CA ASN A 17 6.57 -31.86 -8.50
C ASN A 17 7.67 -31.17 -7.66
N LEU A 18 7.76 -31.62 -6.40
CA LEU A 18 8.92 -31.46 -5.51
C LEU A 18 10.23 -31.88 -6.19
N ARG A 19 11.25 -31.02 -6.15
CA ARG A 19 12.69 -31.33 -6.31
C ARG A 19 13.51 -30.53 -5.29
N CYS A 20 14.78 -30.87 -5.12
CA CYS A 20 15.64 -30.37 -4.03
C CYS A 20 15.62 -28.84 -3.86
N VAL A 21 15.68 -28.40 -2.60
CA VAL A 21 15.94 -27.01 -2.24
C VAL A 21 17.35 -26.63 -2.70
N PHE A 22 17.42 -25.78 -3.71
CA PHE A 22 18.66 -25.11 -4.11
C PHE A 22 19.00 -24.00 -3.10
N ALA A 23 20.29 -23.79 -2.83
CA ALA A 23 20.78 -22.76 -1.92
C ALA A 23 21.86 -21.92 -2.62
N ILE A 24 21.74 -20.59 -2.50
CA ILE A 24 22.72 -19.65 -3.03
C ILE A 24 24.00 -19.76 -2.19
N PRO A 25 25.20 -19.93 -2.80
CA PRO A 25 26.45 -20.03 -2.07
C PRO A 25 26.94 -18.66 -1.57
N GLU A 26 27.69 -18.64 -0.48
CA GLU A 26 28.40 -17.43 -0.04
C GLU A 26 29.70 -17.23 -0.84
N LEU A 27 29.92 -16.00 -1.32
CA LEU A 27 31.10 -15.53 -2.04
C LEU A 27 31.67 -16.52 -3.07
N PRO A 28 30.87 -16.99 -4.06
CA PRO A 28 31.32 -17.94 -5.06
C PRO A 28 32.47 -17.36 -5.88
N ARG A 29 33.46 -18.21 -6.17
CA ARG A 29 34.73 -17.81 -6.77
C ARG A 29 35.05 -18.66 -8.00
N GLY A 30 35.31 -18.00 -9.12
CA GLY A 30 35.54 -18.64 -10.42
C GLY A 30 35.94 -17.66 -11.52
N GLU A 31 36.01 -18.12 -12.77
CA GLU A 31 36.39 -17.32 -13.93
C GLU A 31 35.44 -17.41 -15.13
N LEU A 32 34.68 -18.50 -15.28
CA LEU A 32 33.78 -18.74 -16.41
C LEU A 32 32.33 -18.72 -15.96
N PHE A 33 31.58 -17.69 -16.35
CA PHE A 33 30.15 -17.60 -16.11
C PHE A 33 29.35 -18.09 -17.32
N ARG A 34 28.26 -18.81 -17.06
CA ARG A 34 27.23 -19.19 -18.03
C ARG A 34 25.87 -18.72 -17.51
N PHE A 35 25.36 -17.63 -18.09
CA PHE A 35 24.01 -17.12 -17.86
C PHE A 35 23.07 -17.85 -18.80
N ILE A 36 22.18 -18.69 -18.27
CA ILE A 36 21.25 -19.52 -19.03
C ILE A 36 19.86 -18.91 -18.89
N LEU A 37 19.36 -18.37 -19.99
CA LEU A 37 18.11 -17.63 -20.11
C LEU A 37 17.01 -18.66 -20.43
N CYS A 38 16.30 -19.12 -19.41
CA CYS A 38 15.43 -20.29 -19.49
C CYS A 38 14.05 -20.00 -20.08
N SER A 39 13.53 -18.78 -19.90
CA SER A 39 12.21 -18.35 -20.39
C SER A 39 12.12 -16.83 -20.52
N SER A 40 11.22 -16.35 -21.39
CA SER A 40 10.82 -14.94 -21.50
C SER A 40 9.57 -14.68 -20.63
N TRP A 41 9.18 -13.40 -20.46
CA TRP A 41 7.97 -13.03 -19.73
C TRP A 41 6.66 -13.34 -20.47
N ASP A 42 6.59 -13.09 -21.79
CA ASP A 42 5.46 -13.53 -22.65
C ASP A 42 5.75 -13.46 -24.18
N ASP A 43 7.02 -13.35 -24.61
CA ASP A 43 7.39 -13.39 -26.05
C ASP A 43 7.89 -14.79 -26.47
N ALA A 44 7.18 -15.43 -27.42
CA ALA A 44 7.46 -16.80 -27.85
C ALA A 44 8.68 -16.99 -28.77
N HIS A 45 9.34 -15.91 -29.21
CA HIS A 45 10.43 -15.96 -30.19
C HIS A 45 11.72 -15.30 -29.69
N PHE A 46 11.60 -14.14 -29.05
CA PHE A 46 12.71 -13.30 -28.64
C PHE A 46 12.82 -13.18 -27.12
N ILE A 47 14.06 -13.15 -26.66
CA ILE A 47 14.41 -12.93 -25.26
C ILE A 47 15.64 -12.01 -25.19
N GLY A 48 15.73 -11.15 -24.18
CA GLY A 48 16.75 -10.12 -24.10
C GLY A 48 16.99 -9.58 -22.71
N LEU A 49 18.03 -8.75 -22.62
CA LEU A 49 18.49 -8.06 -21.43
C LEU A 49 18.96 -6.66 -21.80
N ASN A 50 18.94 -5.75 -20.84
CA ASN A 50 19.61 -4.47 -20.97
C ASN A 50 21.08 -4.61 -20.57
N ALA A 51 21.34 -4.91 -19.29
CA ALA A 51 22.69 -5.01 -18.73
C ALA A 51 22.82 -6.08 -17.62
N ILE A 52 24.04 -6.52 -17.37
CA ILE A 52 24.44 -7.33 -16.22
C ILE A 52 25.67 -6.66 -15.58
N GLU A 53 25.55 -6.28 -14.32
CA GLU A 53 26.66 -5.79 -13.52
C GLU A 53 27.17 -6.89 -12.57
N LEU A 54 28.49 -6.93 -12.38
CA LEU A 54 29.19 -7.86 -11.50
C LEU A 54 30.05 -7.06 -10.53
N PHE A 55 30.03 -7.42 -9.25
CA PHE A 55 30.84 -6.78 -8.22
C PHE A 55 31.62 -7.84 -7.43
N ASN A 56 32.94 -7.66 -7.32
CA ASN A 56 33.80 -8.52 -6.52
C ASN A 56 33.78 -8.10 -5.04
N THR A 57 34.51 -8.83 -4.18
CA THR A 57 34.62 -8.55 -2.74
C THR A 57 35.27 -7.21 -2.38
N ALA A 58 35.82 -6.46 -3.34
CA ALA A 58 36.35 -5.11 -3.15
C ALA A 58 35.40 -4.02 -3.69
N GLY A 59 34.19 -4.38 -4.11
CA GLY A 59 33.23 -3.48 -4.77
C GLY A 59 33.58 -3.13 -6.22
N GLU A 60 34.70 -3.63 -6.74
CA GLU A 60 35.13 -3.39 -8.11
C GLU A 60 34.35 -4.27 -9.10
N ARG A 61 34.27 -3.81 -10.36
CA ARG A 61 33.68 -4.56 -11.47
C ARG A 61 34.76 -5.41 -12.16
N PRO A 62 34.67 -6.76 -12.15
CA PRO A 62 35.63 -7.65 -12.81
C PRO A 62 35.91 -7.31 -14.27
N GLN A 63 37.18 -7.47 -14.70
CA GLN A 63 37.51 -7.37 -16.12
C GLN A 63 37.17 -8.66 -16.86
N ILE A 64 36.29 -8.54 -17.86
CA ILE A 64 35.96 -9.58 -18.82
C ILE A 64 37.05 -9.64 -19.90
N ASP A 65 37.35 -10.85 -20.36
CA ASP A 65 38.31 -11.18 -21.42
C ASP A 65 37.60 -11.60 -22.72
N GLU A 66 36.57 -12.44 -22.60
CA GLU A 66 35.82 -12.99 -23.73
C GLU A 66 34.31 -13.06 -23.42
N MET A 67 33.46 -12.85 -24.43
CA MET A 67 31.99 -12.94 -24.34
C MET A 67 31.43 -13.70 -25.56
N LYS A 68 30.49 -14.62 -25.34
CA LYS A 68 29.88 -15.50 -26.35
C LYS A 68 28.40 -15.76 -26.07
N THR A 69 27.67 -16.22 -27.07
CA THR A 69 26.30 -16.74 -26.96
C THR A 69 26.07 -17.85 -28.00
N ASN A 70 25.15 -18.77 -27.73
CA ASN A 70 24.70 -19.77 -28.71
C ASN A 70 23.59 -19.25 -29.66
N ALA A 71 23.16 -17.99 -29.53
CA ALA A 71 22.20 -17.38 -30.44
C ALA A 71 22.76 -17.23 -31.87
N THR A 72 21.99 -17.65 -32.86
CA THR A 72 22.30 -17.45 -34.29
C THR A 72 21.73 -16.16 -34.87
N ILE A 73 20.74 -15.55 -34.20
CA ILE A 73 20.12 -14.28 -34.56
C ILE A 73 20.04 -13.41 -33.32
N THR A 74 20.75 -12.28 -33.32
CA THR A 74 20.76 -11.29 -32.25
C THR A 74 20.40 -9.89 -32.75
N ARG A 75 20.04 -9.00 -31.81
CA ARG A 75 19.93 -7.55 -31.97
C ARG A 75 20.79 -6.92 -30.88
N GLY A 76 21.54 -5.87 -31.20
CA GLY A 76 22.56 -5.32 -30.31
C GLY A 76 23.77 -6.26 -30.13
N SER A 77 24.74 -5.84 -29.31
CA SER A 77 25.94 -6.64 -29.00
C SER A 77 25.95 -7.05 -27.53
N LEU A 78 26.60 -8.19 -27.20
CA LEU A 78 26.91 -8.55 -25.81
C LEU A 78 27.78 -7.50 -25.11
N ASP A 79 28.54 -6.71 -25.88
CA ASP A 79 29.18 -5.48 -25.41
C ASP A 79 28.23 -4.60 -24.59
N ASN A 80 26.99 -4.41 -25.06
CA ASN A 80 26.01 -3.55 -24.43
C ASN A 80 25.66 -4.04 -23.03
N VAL A 81 25.55 -5.38 -22.88
CA VAL A 81 25.13 -6.03 -21.64
C VAL A 81 26.17 -5.85 -20.53
N PHE A 82 27.47 -5.86 -20.85
CA PHE A 82 28.53 -5.88 -19.84
C PHE A 82 29.46 -4.65 -19.83
N LYS A 83 29.19 -3.60 -20.64
CA LYS A 83 29.99 -2.36 -20.67
C LYS A 83 29.77 -1.43 -19.46
N ASN A 84 30.26 -1.91 -18.34
CA ASN A 84 30.51 -1.17 -17.11
C ASN A 84 31.34 0.11 -17.38
N GLY A 85 30.69 1.26 -17.49
CA GLY A 85 31.40 2.52 -17.77
C GLY A 85 30.52 3.76 -17.82
N GLU A 86 29.48 3.74 -18.65
CA GLU A 86 28.64 4.90 -18.97
C GLU A 86 27.63 5.27 -17.85
N VAL A 87 27.10 6.49 -17.92
CA VAL A 87 26.36 7.16 -16.82
C VAL A 87 24.87 6.82 -16.81
N ASN A 88 24.33 6.17 -17.85
CA ASN A 88 22.91 5.83 -17.97
C ASN A 88 22.76 4.35 -18.43
N LEU A 89 22.81 3.41 -17.48
CA LEU A 89 22.49 1.99 -17.72
C LEU A 89 20.98 1.79 -17.95
N SER A 90 20.14 2.62 -17.32
CA SER A 90 18.72 2.75 -17.67
C SER A 90 18.58 3.40 -19.05
N THR A 91 18.53 2.57 -20.09
CA THR A 91 18.30 3.00 -21.49
C THR A 91 17.25 2.14 -22.15
N ASN A 92 16.36 2.72 -22.95
CA ASN A 92 15.36 2.00 -23.73
C ASN A 92 15.69 1.95 -25.23
N ASP A 93 16.91 2.36 -25.61
CA ASP A 93 17.39 2.34 -27.00
C ASP A 93 17.72 0.88 -27.42
N PRO A 94 16.99 0.27 -28.38
CA PRO A 94 17.24 -1.11 -28.80
C PRO A 94 18.62 -1.35 -29.41
N CYS A 95 19.33 -0.30 -29.86
CA CYS A 95 20.72 -0.42 -30.28
C CYS A 95 21.71 -0.52 -29.10
N LYS A 96 21.28 -0.16 -27.89
CA LYS A 96 22.06 -0.19 -26.64
C LYS A 96 21.68 -1.30 -25.65
N MET A 97 20.76 -2.20 -26.03
CA MET A 97 20.45 -3.42 -25.27
C MET A 97 20.93 -4.65 -26.05
N TRP A 98 20.55 -5.86 -25.62
CA TRP A 98 20.74 -7.08 -26.39
C TRP A 98 19.48 -7.96 -26.36
N SER A 99 19.12 -8.53 -27.50
CA SER A 99 18.12 -9.61 -27.58
C SER A 99 18.48 -10.65 -28.63
N ALA A 100 17.97 -11.86 -28.46
CA ALA A 100 18.24 -13.02 -29.29
C ALA A 100 16.96 -13.79 -29.59
N ARG A 101 16.91 -14.46 -30.76
CA ARG A 101 15.83 -15.40 -31.07
C ARG A 101 16.17 -16.78 -30.50
N TYR A 102 15.28 -17.36 -29.68
CA TYR A 102 15.54 -18.59 -28.92
C TYR A 102 14.67 -19.79 -29.34
N ASP A 103 13.62 -19.54 -30.12
CA ASP A 103 12.59 -20.48 -30.59
C ASP A 103 13.08 -21.80 -31.24
N ASN A 104 14.26 -21.82 -31.83
CA ASN A 104 14.80 -22.93 -32.63
C ASN A 104 16.20 -23.40 -32.17
N LEU A 105 16.56 -23.18 -30.90
CA LEU A 105 17.85 -23.62 -30.35
C LEU A 105 17.79 -25.06 -29.82
N ALA A 106 18.87 -25.83 -30.03
CA ALA A 106 18.99 -27.22 -29.55
C ALA A 106 19.40 -27.32 -28.07
N GLU A 107 19.99 -26.27 -27.52
CA GLU A 107 20.21 -26.04 -26.09
C GLU A 107 19.46 -24.77 -25.66
N LEU A 108 19.20 -24.60 -24.37
CA LEU A 108 18.70 -23.32 -23.84
C LEU A 108 19.63 -22.17 -24.26
N LEU A 109 19.05 -20.99 -24.51
CA LEU A 109 19.83 -19.80 -24.80
C LEU A 109 20.74 -19.48 -23.62
N HIS A 110 21.99 -19.17 -23.91
CA HIS A 110 22.94 -18.74 -22.90
C HIS A 110 23.90 -17.66 -23.41
N ILE A 111 24.45 -16.93 -22.45
CA ILE A 111 25.57 -16.02 -22.60
C ILE A 111 26.71 -16.58 -21.75
N GLU A 112 27.87 -16.79 -22.37
CA GLU A 112 29.11 -17.18 -21.69
C GLU A 112 30.04 -15.97 -21.62
N ILE A 113 30.62 -15.72 -20.45
CA ILE A 113 31.70 -14.73 -20.29
C ILE A 113 32.85 -15.34 -19.50
N ARG A 114 34.08 -15.01 -19.90
CA ARG A 114 35.30 -15.34 -19.16
C ARG A 114 35.90 -14.08 -18.56
N LEU A 115 36.23 -14.12 -17.27
CA LEU A 115 36.99 -13.09 -16.58
C LEU A 115 38.50 -13.27 -16.83
N LYS A 116 39.26 -12.17 -16.82
CA LYS A 116 40.73 -12.19 -17.03
C LYS A 116 41.53 -12.88 -15.92
N LYS A 117 40.89 -13.10 -14.77
CA LYS A 117 41.43 -13.80 -13.60
C LYS A 117 40.24 -14.36 -12.82
N GLN A 118 40.49 -15.36 -11.98
CA GLN A 118 39.49 -15.85 -11.03
C GLN A 118 39.14 -14.78 -9.99
N GLU A 119 37.86 -14.47 -9.81
CA GLU A 119 37.34 -13.46 -8.87
C GLU A 119 36.35 -14.10 -7.88
N SER A 120 36.28 -13.56 -6.65
CA SER A 120 35.18 -13.84 -5.71
C SER A 120 34.07 -12.81 -5.90
N ILE A 121 32.86 -13.25 -6.23
CA ILE A 121 31.72 -12.35 -6.47
C ILE A 121 30.91 -12.12 -5.20
N ALA A 122 30.59 -10.86 -4.93
CA ALA A 122 29.78 -10.42 -3.80
C ALA A 122 28.35 -10.05 -4.22
N MET A 123 28.18 -9.50 -5.43
CA MET A 123 26.87 -9.09 -5.96
C MET A 123 26.83 -9.23 -7.49
N ILE A 124 25.67 -9.65 -8.01
CA ILE A 124 25.31 -9.57 -9.44
C ILE A 124 24.01 -8.76 -9.53
N ARG A 125 23.90 -7.86 -10.51
CA ARG A 125 22.66 -7.09 -10.77
C ARG A 125 22.22 -7.27 -12.22
N ILE A 126 20.96 -7.62 -12.41
CA ILE A 126 20.36 -7.90 -13.73
C ILE A 126 19.41 -6.75 -14.10
N TRP A 127 19.75 -6.03 -15.17
CA TRP A 127 18.90 -5.03 -15.79
C TRP A 127 18.16 -5.69 -16.96
N ASN A 128 16.86 -5.96 -16.78
CA ASN A 128 16.06 -6.70 -17.75
C ASN A 128 15.63 -5.82 -18.96
N TYR A 129 15.15 -6.43 -20.06
CA TYR A 129 14.88 -5.73 -21.33
C TYR A 129 13.73 -4.71 -21.21
N ASN A 130 13.96 -3.45 -21.62
CA ASN A 130 13.07 -2.31 -21.39
C ASN A 130 12.87 -1.37 -22.59
N GLU A 131 12.98 -1.86 -23.83
CA GLU A 131 12.76 -1.06 -25.06
C GLU A 131 11.39 -0.35 -25.09
N SER A 132 10.34 -1.09 -24.76
CA SER A 132 8.98 -0.58 -24.62
C SER A 132 8.22 -1.46 -23.64
N ARG A 133 7.08 -0.98 -23.12
CA ARG A 133 6.19 -1.77 -22.26
C ARG A 133 5.74 -3.10 -22.91
N VAL A 134 5.66 -3.16 -24.24
CA VAL A 134 5.27 -4.38 -24.99
C VAL A 134 6.48 -5.30 -25.14
N HIS A 135 7.63 -4.75 -25.55
CA HIS A 135 8.86 -5.53 -25.73
C HIS A 135 9.51 -5.95 -24.40
N ALA A 136 9.06 -5.41 -23.27
CA ALA A 136 9.40 -5.89 -21.92
C ALA A 136 9.02 -7.36 -21.67
N LEU A 137 8.08 -7.90 -22.46
CA LEU A 137 7.70 -9.32 -22.45
C LEU A 137 8.78 -10.22 -23.07
N CYS A 138 9.69 -9.65 -23.86
CA CYS A 138 10.94 -10.27 -24.28
C CYS A 138 12.01 -10.24 -23.15
N GLY A 139 11.75 -9.66 -21.99
CA GLY A 139 12.66 -9.75 -20.85
C GLY A 139 12.79 -11.20 -20.36
N VAL A 140 13.93 -11.54 -19.76
CA VAL A 140 14.13 -12.85 -19.09
C VAL A 140 13.17 -12.98 -17.92
N HIS A 141 12.47 -14.11 -17.82
CA HIS A 141 11.68 -14.51 -16.66
C HIS A 141 12.49 -15.46 -15.78
N ASP A 142 12.79 -16.67 -16.23
CA ASP A 142 13.63 -17.63 -15.49
C ASP A 142 15.11 -17.50 -15.90
N LEU A 143 15.99 -17.30 -14.91
CA LEU A 143 17.44 -17.25 -15.10
C LEU A 143 18.14 -18.31 -14.25
N ARG A 144 19.09 -19.04 -14.85
CA ARG A 144 20.09 -19.85 -14.13
C ARG A 144 21.48 -19.30 -14.39
N ILE A 145 22.30 -19.13 -13.34
CA ILE A 145 23.68 -18.68 -13.44
C ILE A 145 24.58 -19.81 -12.95
N GLU A 146 25.52 -20.23 -13.80
CA GLU A 146 26.58 -21.16 -13.47
C GLU A 146 27.94 -20.44 -13.46
N LEU A 147 28.81 -20.82 -12.54
CA LEU A 147 30.20 -20.37 -12.42
C LEU A 147 31.12 -21.58 -12.37
N ASP A 148 32.07 -21.67 -13.28
CA ASP A 148 32.99 -22.81 -13.48
C ASP A 148 32.24 -24.18 -13.56
N GLY A 149 31.00 -24.16 -14.07
CA GLY A 149 30.11 -25.33 -14.20
C GLY A 149 29.24 -25.65 -12.97
N VAL A 150 29.32 -24.85 -11.90
CA VAL A 150 28.49 -25.00 -10.69
C VAL A 150 27.38 -23.95 -10.70
N THR A 151 26.12 -24.35 -10.52
CA THR A 151 25.00 -23.39 -10.41
C THR A 151 25.12 -22.57 -9.12
N ILE A 152 25.22 -21.24 -9.26
CA ILE A 152 25.29 -20.28 -8.14
C ILE A 152 23.96 -19.53 -7.93
N PHE A 153 23.11 -19.45 -8.95
CA PHE A 153 21.76 -18.89 -8.85
C PHE A 153 20.80 -19.65 -9.77
N GLN A 154 19.56 -19.83 -9.32
CA GLN A 154 18.44 -20.22 -10.17
C GLN A 154 17.16 -19.58 -9.60
N GLY A 155 16.45 -18.79 -10.40
CA GLY A 155 15.25 -18.10 -9.96
C GLY A 155 14.62 -17.18 -11.02
N GLU A 156 13.51 -16.57 -10.63
CA GLU A 156 12.77 -15.58 -11.42
C GLU A 156 13.51 -14.22 -11.40
N ILE A 157 13.42 -13.46 -12.50
CA ILE A 157 13.94 -12.10 -12.69
C ILE A 157 12.78 -11.20 -13.09
N SER A 158 12.60 -10.09 -12.37
CA SER A 158 11.51 -9.13 -12.58
C SER A 158 11.49 -8.58 -14.01
N CYS A 159 10.30 -8.49 -14.61
CA CYS A 159 10.11 -7.75 -15.85
C CYS A 159 10.57 -6.30 -15.65
N ALA A 160 11.32 -5.74 -16.60
CA ALA A 160 11.92 -4.41 -16.43
C ALA A 160 10.88 -3.29 -16.23
N PHE A 161 9.68 -3.48 -16.80
CA PHE A 161 8.50 -2.70 -16.49
C PHE A 161 7.66 -3.41 -15.43
N THR A 162 8.13 -3.44 -14.19
CA THR A 162 7.20 -3.70 -13.08
C THR A 162 6.23 -2.51 -12.95
N PHE A 163 5.02 -2.79 -12.50
CA PHE A 163 4.02 -1.75 -12.19
C PHE A 163 4.31 -0.94 -10.90
N GLU A 164 5.53 -1.11 -10.37
CA GLU A 164 6.21 -0.49 -9.23
C GLU A 164 6.30 1.04 -9.25
N ASN A 165 7.10 1.54 -10.18
CA ASN A 165 7.94 2.70 -9.87
C ASN A 165 7.48 3.98 -10.61
N GLU A 166 7.44 5.09 -9.88
CA GLU A 166 7.50 6.45 -10.45
C GLU A 166 8.98 6.92 -10.61
N GLU A 167 9.93 6.04 -10.31
CA GLU A 167 11.39 6.22 -10.35
C GLU A 167 12.04 5.20 -11.32
N GLU A 168 13.31 5.40 -11.70
CA GLU A 168 14.03 4.45 -12.55
C GLU A 168 14.23 3.11 -11.83
N SER A 169 14.11 1.99 -12.55
CA SER A 169 14.36 0.66 -11.96
C SER A 169 15.84 0.50 -11.63
N MET A 170 16.17 -0.03 -10.44
CA MET A 170 17.56 -0.24 -10.00
C MET A 170 18.15 -1.62 -10.37
N GLY A 171 17.42 -2.42 -11.15
CA GLY A 171 17.82 -3.79 -11.52
C GLY A 171 17.68 -4.82 -10.40
N ASP A 172 17.44 -6.08 -10.79
CA ASP A 172 17.26 -7.18 -9.85
C ASP A 172 18.61 -7.61 -9.29
N THR A 173 18.77 -7.50 -7.96
CA THR A 173 20.06 -7.64 -7.28
C THR A 173 20.16 -8.98 -6.54
N ILE A 174 21.16 -9.78 -6.92
CA ILE A 174 21.50 -11.08 -6.34
C ILE A 174 22.74 -10.89 -5.46
N LEU A 175 22.56 -11.02 -4.14
CA LEU A 175 23.64 -10.89 -3.14
C LEU A 175 24.21 -12.27 -2.78
N PHE A 176 25.53 -12.34 -2.72
CA PHE A 176 26.29 -13.53 -2.31
C PHE A 176 27.04 -13.32 -0.99
N THR A 177 26.71 -12.26 -0.23
CA THR A 177 27.29 -11.96 1.08
C THR A 177 26.33 -11.13 1.94
N THR A 178 26.51 -11.22 3.25
CA THR A 178 25.86 -10.36 4.26
C THR A 178 26.90 -9.65 5.14
N ASN A 179 28.10 -9.38 4.59
CA ASN A 179 29.18 -8.69 5.28
C ASN A 179 29.13 -7.19 4.95
N ASP A 180 28.75 -6.38 5.94
CA ASP A 180 28.55 -4.93 5.81
C ASP A 180 29.74 -4.21 5.17
N ALA A 181 30.99 -4.57 5.53
CA ALA A 181 32.19 -3.95 4.96
C ALA A 181 32.38 -4.22 3.46
N ILE A 182 31.84 -5.31 2.92
CA ILE A 182 31.82 -5.58 1.48
C ILE A 182 30.69 -4.78 0.80
N LEU A 183 29.55 -4.62 1.48
CA LEU A 183 28.43 -3.82 1.00
C LEU A 183 28.77 -2.33 0.95
N GLU A 184 29.53 -1.82 1.92
CA GLU A 184 30.09 -0.45 1.93
C GLU A 184 31.03 -0.24 0.72
N LEU A 185 31.99 -1.14 0.48
CA LEU A 185 32.88 -1.07 -0.68
C LEU A 185 32.13 -1.15 -2.02
N ILE A 186 31.05 -1.93 -2.11
CA ILE A 186 30.15 -1.94 -3.27
C ILE A 186 29.47 -0.58 -3.42
N ALA A 187 28.94 0.00 -2.34
CA ALA A 187 28.24 1.28 -2.37
C ALA A 187 29.16 2.44 -2.79
N GLU A 188 30.38 2.50 -2.26
CA GLU A 188 31.38 3.50 -2.67
C GLU A 188 31.67 3.42 -4.17
N ASN A 189 31.76 2.21 -4.74
CA ASN A 189 32.10 2.00 -6.14
C ASN A 189 30.90 1.97 -7.09
N ASP A 190 29.66 1.96 -6.60
CA ASP A 190 28.48 1.94 -7.46
C ASP A 190 28.07 3.33 -7.95
N LYS A 191 28.37 3.59 -9.24
CA LYS A 191 27.96 4.80 -9.95
C LYS A 191 26.45 5.05 -9.95
N CYS A 192 25.63 4.01 -9.81
CA CYS A 192 24.18 4.17 -9.76
C CYS A 192 23.74 4.88 -8.46
N LEU A 193 24.28 4.47 -7.30
CA LEU A 193 23.94 5.04 -5.99
C LEU A 193 24.42 6.48 -5.83
N ARG A 194 25.57 6.84 -6.40
CA ARG A 194 26.12 8.22 -6.33
C ARG A 194 25.24 9.28 -7.00
N ARG A 195 24.28 8.90 -7.87
CA ARG A 195 23.34 9.84 -8.49
C ARG A 195 22.40 10.47 -7.45
N ASP A 196 21.96 9.68 -6.48
CA ASP A 196 21.11 10.13 -5.37
C ASP A 196 21.89 10.96 -4.35
N GLU A 197 23.17 10.66 -4.15
CA GLU A 197 24.05 11.45 -3.27
C GLU A 197 24.30 12.86 -3.81
N ILE A 198 24.46 13.01 -5.13
CA ILE A 198 24.55 14.34 -5.76
C ILE A 198 23.21 15.09 -5.62
N MET A 199 22.07 14.39 -5.66
CA MET A 199 20.77 15.00 -5.33
C MET A 199 20.67 15.41 -3.85
N ARG A 200 21.27 14.65 -2.93
CA ARG A 200 21.36 15.00 -1.50
C ARG A 200 22.29 16.18 -1.24
N SER A 201 23.43 16.29 -1.94
CA SER A 201 24.36 17.43 -1.77
C SER A 201 23.93 18.68 -2.51
N ALA A 202 23.06 18.58 -3.53
CA ALA A 202 22.47 19.72 -4.22
C ALA A 202 21.41 20.47 -3.36
N LEU A 203 21.06 19.96 -2.17
CA LEU A 203 20.21 20.65 -1.20
C LEU A 203 20.96 21.73 -0.40
N ASP A 204 22.30 21.72 -0.39
CA ASP A 204 23.15 22.73 0.24
C ASP A 204 23.77 23.68 -0.80
N LEU A 205 22.94 24.50 -1.48
CA LEU A 205 23.31 25.86 -1.90
C LEU A 205 22.16 26.71 -2.52
N GLN A 206 21.70 27.67 -1.71
CA GLN A 206 21.33 29.05 -2.07
C GLN A 206 19.97 29.40 -2.71
N GLU A 207 19.47 30.56 -2.29
CA GLU A 207 18.17 31.18 -2.55
C GLU A 207 18.09 31.90 -3.92
N LEU A 208 16.90 31.95 -4.55
CA LEU A 208 16.37 33.15 -5.23
C LEU A 208 14.95 32.96 -5.84
N GLY A 209 14.08 33.96 -5.68
CA GLY A 209 13.16 34.39 -6.76
C GLY A 209 11.70 33.90 -6.78
N ASN A 210 10.86 34.48 -5.91
CA ASN A 210 9.53 35.08 -6.19
C ASN A 210 8.43 34.42 -7.08
N ASP A 211 7.20 34.55 -6.54
CA ASP A 211 5.90 34.83 -7.19
C ASP A 211 5.25 33.83 -8.18
N LEU A 212 4.09 33.27 -7.78
CA LEU A 212 2.78 33.64 -8.36
C LEU A 212 1.60 33.12 -7.51
N GLU A 213 0.38 33.59 -7.80
CA GLU A 213 -0.75 33.66 -6.86
C GLU A 213 -1.68 32.43 -6.79
N ALA A 214 -2.43 32.34 -5.69
CA ALA A 214 -3.57 31.43 -5.51
C ALA A 214 -4.92 32.16 -5.71
N PRO A 215 -6.04 31.41 -5.77
CA PRO A 215 -7.24 31.87 -5.05
C PRO A 215 -7.86 30.78 -4.17
N SER A 216 -8.62 31.19 -3.15
CA SER A 216 -9.23 30.29 -2.16
C SER A 216 -10.59 30.80 -1.62
N ARG A 217 -11.51 29.85 -1.37
CA ARG A 217 -12.75 29.85 -0.53
C ARG A 217 -13.60 28.61 -0.91
N THR A 218 -14.20 27.75 -0.06
CA THR A 218 -15.01 27.88 1.19
C THR A 218 -16.30 28.70 0.99
N GLU A 219 -17.50 28.44 1.55
CA GLU A 219 -18.11 27.48 2.50
C GLU A 219 -19.44 26.92 1.86
N THR A 220 -20.36 26.09 2.40
CA THR A 220 -20.54 24.88 3.26
C THR A 220 -22.02 24.40 3.03
N ILE A 221 -22.72 23.40 3.61
CA ILE A 221 -22.48 22.28 4.57
C ILE A 221 -23.54 21.16 4.31
N SER A 222 -23.23 19.88 4.57
CA SER A 222 -24.23 18.83 4.98
C SER A 222 -23.52 17.55 5.44
N ALA A 223 -23.74 17.12 6.69
CA ALA A 223 -23.04 16.02 7.37
C ALA A 223 -24.07 14.99 7.93
N PRO A 224 -23.68 13.88 8.61
CA PRO A 224 -22.34 13.33 8.86
C PRO A 224 -22.19 11.84 8.46
N ASN A 225 -21.00 11.27 8.70
CA ASN A 225 -20.71 9.92 9.20
C ASN A 225 -19.20 9.64 9.05
N ALA A 226 -18.43 9.68 10.14
CA ALA A 226 -17.01 9.35 10.12
C ALA A 226 -16.79 7.84 10.29
N LEU A 227 -16.69 7.16 9.14
CA LEU A 227 -16.01 5.89 8.93
C LEU A 227 -15.33 6.02 7.56
N ARG A 228 -14.07 5.59 7.42
CA ARG A 228 -13.27 5.75 6.18
C ARG A 228 -14.13 5.56 4.90
N PRO A 229 -14.24 6.56 4.01
CA PRO A 229 -15.08 6.41 2.82
C PRO A 229 -14.51 5.33 1.88
N SER A 230 -15.36 4.42 1.43
CA SER A 230 -14.98 3.51 0.34
C SER A 230 -14.83 4.30 -0.95
N THR A 231 -13.88 3.91 -1.80
CA THR A 231 -13.57 4.64 -3.04
C THR A 231 -14.79 4.77 -3.98
N GLY A 232 -15.73 3.82 -3.94
CA GLY A 232 -16.91 3.78 -4.81
C GLY A 232 -18.20 4.46 -4.32
N ASP A 233 -18.26 5.10 -3.12
CA ASP A 233 -19.53 5.69 -2.61
C ASP A 233 -19.95 6.96 -3.38
N ARG A 234 -20.71 6.77 -4.46
CA ARG A 234 -21.34 7.84 -5.26
C ARG A 234 -22.77 8.15 -4.77
N ARG A 235 -22.90 8.94 -3.70
CA ARG A 235 -24.20 9.51 -3.31
C ARG A 235 -24.75 10.42 -4.44
N PRO A 236 -26.03 10.31 -4.81
CA PRO A 236 -26.55 10.93 -6.04
C PRO A 236 -26.62 12.45 -5.95
N ARG A 237 -26.06 13.14 -6.97
CA ARG A 237 -26.18 14.59 -7.14
C ARG A 237 -27.61 14.96 -7.51
N VAL A 238 -28.31 15.67 -6.62
CA VAL A 238 -29.58 16.32 -6.94
C VAL A 238 -29.34 17.42 -7.98
N ARG A 239 -29.80 17.22 -9.22
CA ARG A 239 -29.80 18.25 -10.26
C ARG A 239 -30.90 19.28 -9.97
N SER A 240 -30.54 20.48 -9.56
CA SER A 240 -31.38 21.66 -9.82
C SER A 240 -31.07 22.19 -11.22
N THR A 241 -32.06 22.14 -12.11
CA THR A 241 -32.13 23.06 -13.25
C THR A 241 -32.73 24.37 -12.76
N ILE A 242 -32.36 25.50 -13.38
CA ILE A 242 -33.26 26.57 -13.86
C ILE A 242 -32.42 27.68 -14.53
N ARG A 243 -33.04 28.42 -15.44
CA ARG A 243 -32.42 29.54 -16.17
C ARG A 243 -32.60 30.86 -15.40
N SER A 244 -31.77 31.84 -15.73
CA SER A 244 -31.94 33.25 -15.36
C SER A 244 -33.30 33.84 -15.74
N THR A 245 -33.89 34.69 -14.88
CA THR A 245 -34.17 36.13 -15.13
C THR A 245 -34.79 36.82 -13.91
N ASP A 246 -34.25 38.00 -13.58
CA ASP A 246 -34.87 39.24 -13.08
C ASP A 246 -35.90 39.31 -11.92
N GLN A 247 -35.50 40.08 -10.90
CA GLN A 247 -36.22 41.15 -10.17
C GLN A 247 -37.77 41.10 -10.07
N LYS A 248 -38.30 41.01 -8.83
CA LYS A 248 -38.89 42.16 -8.10
C LYS A 248 -39.28 41.86 -6.64
N SER A 249 -39.59 42.93 -5.91
CA SER A 249 -39.86 43.01 -4.47
C SER A 249 -41.34 42.86 -4.08
N THR A 250 -41.61 42.28 -2.90
CA THR A 250 -42.66 42.74 -1.95
C THR A 250 -42.43 42.15 -0.54
N ASN A 251 -42.92 42.82 0.50
CA ASN A 251 -42.85 42.39 1.91
C ASN A 251 -43.98 41.39 2.27
N ILE A 252 -43.86 40.68 3.41
CA ILE A 252 -44.89 40.59 4.49
C ILE A 252 -44.36 39.81 5.72
N ASP A 253 -45.01 40.08 6.85
CA ASP A 253 -44.60 39.99 8.25
C ASP A 253 -44.48 38.59 8.92
N VAL A 254 -43.62 38.56 9.96
CA VAL A 254 -43.80 37.98 11.32
C VAL A 254 -44.28 36.53 11.50
N ALA A 255 -43.40 35.72 12.12
CA ALA A 255 -43.72 34.93 13.33
C ALA A 255 -42.42 34.57 14.10
N GLU A 256 -42.36 34.90 15.40
CA GLU A 256 -41.40 34.30 16.34
C GLU A 256 -42.11 33.17 17.11
N GLU A 257 -41.42 32.08 17.44
CA GLU A 257 -41.76 31.32 18.64
C GLU A 257 -40.50 30.71 19.29
N ASN A 258 -40.52 30.62 20.61
CA ASN A 258 -39.38 30.24 21.46
C ASN A 258 -39.52 28.77 21.94
N ILE A 259 -38.55 28.31 22.76
CA ILE A 259 -38.48 27.08 23.61
C ILE A 259 -37.30 26.17 23.21
N SER A 260 -36.42 25.72 24.10
CA SER A 260 -36.06 26.21 25.45
C SER A 260 -34.71 25.62 25.88
N LYS A 261 -33.89 26.36 26.64
CA LYS A 261 -32.70 25.79 27.30
C LYS A 261 -33.12 24.96 28.50
N LEU A 262 -32.69 23.70 28.60
CA LEU A 262 -32.73 22.91 29.84
C LEU A 262 -31.32 22.66 30.35
N SER A 263 -31.10 23.01 31.62
CA SER A 263 -29.93 22.62 32.41
C SER A 263 -30.28 21.37 33.22
N VAL A 264 -29.31 20.48 33.44
CA VAL A 264 -29.41 19.39 34.42
C VAL A 264 -28.14 19.37 35.26
N HIS A 265 -28.30 19.49 36.58
CA HIS A 265 -27.20 19.39 37.54
C HIS A 265 -26.88 17.92 37.89
N SER A 266 -25.63 17.68 38.26
CA SER A 266 -25.12 16.42 38.81
C SER A 266 -25.76 16.04 40.16
N CYS A 267 -25.93 14.73 40.40
CA CYS A 267 -25.98 14.15 41.75
C CYS A 267 -25.43 12.71 41.75
N ILE A 268 -24.79 12.31 42.86
CA ILE A 268 -24.36 10.93 43.18
C ILE A 268 -24.82 10.64 44.61
N THR A 269 -25.46 9.50 44.84
CA THR A 269 -25.68 8.88 46.16
C THR A 269 -25.82 7.36 46.00
N GLU A 270 -25.72 6.63 47.11
CA GLU A 270 -25.43 5.19 47.16
C GLU A 270 -26.69 4.28 47.22
N LYS A 271 -26.48 2.98 47.46
CA LYS A 271 -27.45 1.88 47.32
C LYS A 271 -28.48 1.79 48.47
N ASP A 272 -29.61 1.11 48.23
CA ASP A 272 -29.79 -0.28 48.71
C ASP A 272 -31.01 -1.03 48.10
N ASP A 273 -30.95 -2.36 48.26
CA ASP A 273 -31.92 -3.45 48.01
C ASP A 273 -33.29 -3.22 47.32
N GLY A 274 -33.44 -3.84 46.14
CA GLY A 274 -34.18 -5.11 46.03
C GLY A 274 -35.72 -5.10 45.87
N ILE A 275 -36.19 -5.47 44.67
CA ILE A 275 -37.30 -6.42 44.40
C ILE A 275 -37.24 -6.81 42.91
N GLU A 276 -37.55 -8.06 42.58
CA GLU A 276 -37.53 -8.58 41.20
C GLU A 276 -38.82 -8.22 40.43
N ASN A 277 -38.67 -7.91 39.14
CA ASN A 277 -39.70 -8.10 38.11
C ASN A 277 -39.01 -8.38 36.77
N ASP A 278 -39.57 -9.30 36.00
CA ASP A 278 -38.93 -9.92 34.84
C ASP A 278 -39.44 -9.30 33.53
N GLU A 279 -38.74 -8.28 33.03
CA GLU A 279 -39.01 -7.64 31.73
C GLU A 279 -37.77 -7.62 30.83
N MET A 280 -38.01 -7.69 29.52
CA MET A 280 -37.00 -7.92 28.49
C MET A 280 -35.89 -6.85 28.49
N LYS A 281 -34.70 -7.24 28.94
CA LYS A 281 -33.47 -6.45 28.71
C LYS A 281 -33.14 -6.43 27.23
N ALA A 282 -33.52 -5.35 26.55
CA ALA A 282 -32.77 -4.89 25.39
C ALA A 282 -31.33 -4.59 25.84
N GLU A 283 -30.34 -5.04 25.08
CA GLU A 283 -28.93 -4.73 25.36
C GLU A 283 -28.66 -3.27 25.02
N GLN A 284 -28.86 -2.39 26.01
CA GLN A 284 -28.42 -1.01 25.96
C GLN A 284 -26.88 -1.01 25.90
N GLU A 285 -26.29 -0.97 24.70
CA GLU A 285 -24.83 -0.77 24.56
C GLU A 285 -24.42 0.45 25.39
N ASP A 286 -23.51 0.25 26.35
CA ASP A 286 -22.96 1.34 27.15
C ASP A 286 -22.12 2.21 26.21
N ILE A 287 -22.72 3.32 25.77
CA ILE A 287 -22.11 4.24 24.81
C ILE A 287 -21.00 4.96 25.58
N GLY A 288 -19.78 4.43 25.44
CA GLY A 288 -18.59 4.89 26.15
C GLY A 288 -18.15 6.27 25.67
N LEU A 289 -18.90 7.26 26.11
CA LEU A 289 -18.75 8.68 25.81
C LEU A 289 -17.91 9.32 26.90
N PHE A 290 -16.80 9.93 26.51
CA PHE A 290 -15.86 10.56 27.41
C PHE A 290 -16.00 12.08 27.34
N LEU A 291 -16.07 12.73 28.51
CA LEU A 291 -16.09 14.18 28.62
C LEU A 291 -14.66 14.72 28.56
N LEU A 292 -14.18 15.07 27.37
CA LEU A 292 -12.81 15.53 27.11
C LEU A 292 -12.69 17.03 27.37
N LYS A 293 -11.94 17.42 28.42
CA LYS A 293 -11.45 18.79 28.62
C LYS A 293 -9.98 18.91 28.24
N VAL A 294 -9.18 17.90 28.61
CA VAL A 294 -7.80 17.71 28.17
C VAL A 294 -7.65 16.31 27.62
N PHE A 295 -7.11 16.20 26.41
CA PHE A 295 -6.77 14.95 25.74
C PHE A 295 -5.26 14.92 25.49
N HIS A 296 -4.61 13.79 25.73
CA HIS A 296 -3.15 13.68 25.69
C HIS A 296 -2.71 12.34 25.10
N ILE A 297 -1.76 12.36 24.18
CA ILE A 297 -1.14 11.17 23.59
C ILE A 297 0.36 11.19 23.87
N GLU A 298 0.88 10.08 24.39
CA GLU A 298 2.31 9.74 24.36
C GLU A 298 2.61 8.88 23.13
N LEU A 299 3.57 9.33 22.31
CA LEU A 299 4.06 8.63 21.13
C LEU A 299 5.27 7.77 21.56
N LEU A 300 5.04 6.46 21.70
CA LEU A 300 5.98 5.54 22.35
C LEU A 300 7.04 4.99 21.39
N GLU A 301 6.63 4.67 20.15
CA GLU A 301 7.51 4.16 19.10
C GLU A 301 7.09 4.70 17.73
N ASN A 302 8.04 4.83 16.81
CA ASN A 302 7.81 4.96 15.38
C ASN A 302 7.91 3.59 14.68
N TRP A 303 7.73 3.57 13.35
CA TRP A 303 7.78 2.35 12.54
C TRP A 303 9.20 1.90 12.15
N GLY A 304 10.25 2.69 12.41
CA GLY A 304 11.64 2.31 12.15
C GLY A 304 12.63 3.45 11.89
N ALA A 305 12.20 4.71 11.77
CA ALA A 305 13.13 5.83 11.56
C ALA A 305 14.07 6.03 12.79
N PRO A 306 15.34 6.43 12.60
CA PRO A 306 16.31 6.47 13.68
C PRO A 306 16.13 7.67 14.63
N ASP A 307 15.66 8.81 14.11
CA ASP A 307 15.86 10.15 14.67
C ASP A 307 14.59 11.02 14.73
N CYS A 308 13.50 10.58 14.10
CA CYS A 308 12.28 11.37 13.95
C CYS A 308 10.99 10.55 14.16
N ILE A 309 9.93 11.23 14.62
CA ILE A 309 8.58 10.69 14.78
C ILE A 309 7.54 11.73 14.36
N GLY A 310 6.49 11.33 13.65
CA GLY A 310 5.53 12.26 13.07
C GLY A 310 4.14 11.70 12.87
N LEU A 311 3.20 12.62 12.62
CA LEU A 311 1.81 12.36 12.27
C LEU A 311 1.38 13.37 11.20
N THR A 312 0.44 12.99 10.36
CA THR A 312 -0.18 13.92 9.41
C THR A 312 -1.27 14.74 10.10
N GLY A 313 -2.21 14.10 10.81
CA GLY A 313 -3.35 14.80 11.40
C GLY A 313 -4.15 13.97 12.41
N LEU A 314 -4.96 14.67 13.19
CA LEU A 314 -5.86 14.17 14.24
C LEU A 314 -7.25 14.80 14.05
N GLN A 315 -8.32 14.05 14.31
CA GLN A 315 -9.69 14.57 14.28
C GLN A 315 -10.55 13.84 15.31
N PHE A 316 -11.31 14.58 16.13
CA PHE A 316 -12.10 14.00 17.21
C PHE A 316 -13.49 13.57 16.74
N LEU A 317 -13.98 12.46 17.30
CA LEU A 317 -15.29 11.89 17.02
C LEU A 317 -16.22 12.05 18.22
N GLY A 318 -17.35 12.71 18.01
CA GLY A 318 -18.47 12.79 18.92
C GLY A 318 -19.39 11.56 18.83
N PRO A 319 -20.50 11.54 19.61
CA PRO A 319 -21.49 10.47 19.57
C PRO A 319 -21.90 10.12 18.14
N HIS A 320 -22.04 8.81 17.86
CA HIS A 320 -22.36 8.26 16.54
C HIS A 320 -21.31 8.51 15.43
N GLY A 321 -20.07 8.88 15.77
CA GLY A 321 -19.02 9.12 14.76
C GLY A 321 -19.23 10.45 14.01
N ILE A 322 -19.75 11.46 14.69
CA ILE A 322 -19.84 12.83 14.15
C ILE A 322 -18.48 13.51 14.31
N VAL A 323 -17.92 14.05 13.24
CA VAL A 323 -16.69 14.86 13.31
C VAL A 323 -16.92 16.07 14.20
N LEU A 324 -16.03 16.29 15.17
CA LEU A 324 -16.02 17.49 16.00
C LEU A 324 -15.10 18.56 15.42
N ASP A 325 -15.53 19.81 15.52
CA ASP A 325 -14.80 20.98 15.03
C ASP A 325 -13.61 21.30 15.97
N PRO A 326 -12.37 21.42 15.45
CA PRO A 326 -11.21 21.77 16.25
C PRO A 326 -11.13 23.27 16.63
N SER A 327 -12.03 24.13 16.15
CA SER A 327 -11.96 25.59 16.33
C SER A 327 -11.89 26.03 17.80
N ASP A 328 -12.58 25.32 18.70
CA ASP A 328 -12.59 25.59 20.14
C ASP A 328 -11.53 24.78 20.92
N CYS A 329 -10.35 24.54 20.35
CA CYS A 329 -9.25 23.88 21.08
C CYS A 329 -7.85 24.46 20.80
N SER A 330 -6.92 24.13 21.69
CA SER A 330 -5.50 24.51 21.60
C SER A 330 -4.64 23.24 21.63
N ILE A 331 -3.58 23.21 20.82
CA ILE A 331 -2.70 22.04 20.69
C ILE A 331 -1.24 22.39 21.00
N THR A 332 -0.66 21.66 21.95
CA THR A 332 0.74 21.78 22.35
C THR A 332 1.45 20.44 22.22
N THR A 333 2.74 20.49 21.92
CA THR A 333 3.60 19.31 21.81
C THR A 333 4.85 19.47 22.68
N SER A 334 5.49 18.37 23.08
CA SER A 334 6.76 18.42 23.83
C SER A 334 7.94 19.00 23.04
N THR A 335 7.83 18.92 21.71
CA THR A 335 8.88 19.12 20.71
C THR A 335 8.21 19.55 19.40
N ALA A 336 8.92 20.24 18.51
CA ALA A 336 8.36 20.81 17.28
C ALA A 336 7.07 21.63 17.53
N THR A 337 7.10 22.50 18.55
CA THR A 337 5.93 23.29 19.02
C THR A 337 5.42 24.29 17.98
N GLN A 338 6.30 24.86 17.17
CA GLN A 338 5.93 25.86 16.14
C GLN A 338 5.02 25.28 15.05
N THR A 339 5.08 23.97 14.82
CA THR A 339 4.30 23.25 13.79
C THR A 339 3.16 22.41 14.37
N SER A 340 2.89 22.47 15.69
CA SER A 340 1.83 21.65 16.34
C SER A 340 0.45 21.82 15.68
N HIS A 341 0.15 23.02 15.19
CA HIS A 341 -1.09 23.39 14.50
C HIS A 341 -1.38 22.50 13.27
N ARG A 342 -0.36 21.92 12.64
CA ARG A 342 -0.54 21.04 11.46
C ARG A 342 -1.37 19.80 11.79
N LEU A 343 -1.26 19.28 13.01
CA LEU A 343 -2.01 18.12 13.48
C LEU A 343 -3.54 18.33 13.49
N LEU A 344 -4.03 19.58 13.42
CA LEU A 344 -5.46 19.93 13.41
C LEU A 344 -5.85 20.79 12.19
N ASN A 345 -5.01 20.88 11.16
CA ASN A 345 -5.25 21.75 9.99
C ASN A 345 -6.31 21.22 9.00
N GLY A 346 -6.80 19.99 9.20
CA GLY A 346 -7.79 19.32 8.35
C GLY A 346 -7.27 18.81 6.99
N ARG A 347 -6.02 19.06 6.64
CA ARG A 347 -5.38 18.68 5.36
C ARG A 347 -4.82 17.26 5.41
N ASN A 348 -5.62 16.35 5.97
CA ASN A 348 -5.11 15.08 6.50
C ASN A 348 -4.75 14.05 5.41
N LEU A 349 -5.25 14.22 4.18
CA LEU A 349 -5.01 13.32 3.05
C LEU A 349 -3.92 13.91 2.14
N THR A 350 -2.65 13.78 2.54
CA THR A 350 -1.54 14.52 1.92
C THR A 350 -0.21 13.75 1.87
N ARG A 351 0.74 14.25 1.07
CA ARG A 351 2.18 13.94 1.11
C ARG A 351 3.03 15.18 1.38
N ASN A 352 2.44 16.38 1.35
CA ASN A 352 3.13 17.65 1.50
C ASN A 352 3.64 17.81 2.94
N ARG A 353 4.96 17.97 3.10
CA ARG A 353 5.61 18.10 4.41
C ARG A 353 5.10 19.33 5.18
N GLU A 354 4.64 20.37 4.49
CA GLU A 354 4.12 21.59 5.12
C GLU A 354 2.72 21.44 5.72
N ASP A 355 1.99 20.41 5.32
CA ASP A 355 0.70 20.06 5.91
C ASP A 355 0.82 19.03 7.05
N MET A 356 2.01 18.45 7.28
CA MET A 356 2.27 17.38 8.26
C MET A 356 3.20 17.81 9.40
N TRP A 357 3.08 17.13 10.54
CA TRP A 357 3.90 17.38 11.72
C TRP A 357 4.97 16.30 11.93
N LEU A 358 6.20 16.73 12.20
CA LEU A 358 7.36 15.89 12.45
C LEU A 358 8.16 16.45 13.63
N SER A 359 8.62 15.57 14.52
CA SER A 359 9.44 15.86 15.69
C SER A 359 10.73 15.06 15.62
N SER A 360 11.79 15.57 16.26
CA SER A 360 12.91 14.72 16.68
C SER A 360 12.43 13.63 17.66
N TYR A 361 13.11 12.49 17.66
CA TYR A 361 12.80 11.31 18.43
C TYR A 361 14.09 10.59 18.84
N SER A 362 14.10 10.00 20.02
CA SER A 362 15.10 9.01 20.40
C SER A 362 14.48 7.98 21.32
N ARG A 363 14.74 6.70 21.06
CA ARG A 363 14.28 5.57 21.86
C ARG A 363 14.75 5.59 23.33
N ASN A 364 15.79 6.38 23.63
CA ASN A 364 16.35 6.57 24.97
C ASN A 364 15.82 7.85 25.67
N SER A 365 14.95 8.62 25.02
CA SER A 365 14.37 9.86 25.56
C SER A 365 12.91 9.66 26.03
N PRO A 366 12.36 10.54 26.89
CA PRO A 366 10.96 10.47 27.28
C PRO A 366 10.03 10.54 26.06
N PRO A 367 8.88 9.84 26.05
CA PRO A 367 7.95 9.86 24.92
C PRO A 367 7.59 11.28 24.45
N VAL A 368 7.56 11.44 23.13
CA VAL A 368 7.08 12.67 22.51
C VAL A 368 5.58 12.78 22.81
N ARG A 369 5.14 13.96 23.25
CA ARG A 369 3.78 14.17 23.77
C ARG A 369 3.02 15.18 22.95
N VAL A 370 1.74 14.89 22.71
CA VAL A 370 0.76 15.77 22.05
C VAL A 370 -0.39 16.00 23.03
N THR A 371 -0.78 17.26 23.26
CA THR A 371 -1.87 17.62 24.17
C THR A 371 -2.85 18.54 23.47
N VAL A 372 -4.13 18.18 23.47
CA VAL A 372 -5.24 19.01 23.00
C VAL A 372 -6.07 19.44 24.20
N THR A 373 -6.30 20.74 24.36
CA THR A 373 -7.11 21.31 25.45
C THR A 373 -8.25 22.11 24.85
N PHE A 374 -9.48 21.71 25.17
CA PHE A 374 -10.71 22.29 24.63
C PHE A 374 -11.16 23.51 25.47
N ALA A 375 -11.74 24.52 24.83
CA ALA A 375 -12.25 25.73 25.48
C ALA A 375 -13.39 25.39 26.44
N GLU A 376 -14.29 24.49 26.05
CA GLU A 376 -15.27 23.82 26.92
C GLU A 376 -15.14 22.29 26.83
N PRO A 377 -15.56 21.51 27.85
CA PRO A 377 -15.51 20.05 27.78
C PRO A 377 -16.44 19.49 26.70
N ILE A 378 -15.87 18.77 25.73
CA ILE A 378 -16.62 18.11 24.65
C ILE A 378 -16.97 16.65 25.02
N ILE A 379 -18.00 16.09 24.38
CA ILE A 379 -18.32 14.66 24.48
C ILE A 379 -17.74 13.95 23.25
N ALA A 380 -16.83 12.98 23.46
CA ALA A 380 -16.21 12.21 22.38
C ALA A 380 -16.30 10.69 22.60
N SER A 381 -16.46 9.95 21.50
CA SER A 381 -16.41 8.48 21.45
C SER A 381 -15.12 7.94 20.84
N GLY A 382 -14.29 8.78 20.20
CA GLY A 382 -13.05 8.33 19.57
C GLY A 382 -12.22 9.43 18.92
N ILE A 383 -11.18 9.00 18.20
CA ILE A 383 -10.28 9.86 17.42
C ILE A 383 -9.86 9.18 16.11
N CYS A 384 -9.89 9.93 15.01
CA CYS A 384 -9.30 9.56 13.73
C CYS A 384 -7.83 10.01 13.68
N VAL A 385 -6.92 9.14 13.24
CA VAL A 385 -5.48 9.41 13.16
C VAL A 385 -4.96 9.18 11.75
N TRP A 386 -4.31 10.18 11.17
CA TRP A 386 -3.55 10.06 9.93
C TRP A 386 -2.06 10.04 10.26
N ASN A 387 -1.39 8.94 9.92
CA ASN A 387 0.01 8.73 10.22
C ASN A 387 0.93 9.39 9.16
N TYR A 388 2.19 9.68 9.47
CA TYR A 388 3.08 10.48 8.62
C TYR A 388 3.33 9.84 7.24
N ASN A 389 3.03 10.56 6.14
CA ASN A 389 2.81 9.96 4.82
C ASN A 389 3.67 10.54 3.66
N ALA A 390 4.76 11.27 3.91
CA ALA A 390 5.51 11.98 2.85
C ALA A 390 5.95 11.08 1.67
N SER A 391 6.50 9.91 1.99
CA SER A 391 6.95 8.89 1.04
C SER A 391 6.96 7.51 1.71
N PRO A 392 7.13 6.39 0.98
CA PRO A 392 7.16 5.04 1.56
C PRO A 392 8.32 4.82 2.56
N GLU A 393 9.41 5.57 2.38
CA GLU A 393 10.60 5.58 3.24
C GLU A 393 10.32 6.47 4.47
N MET A 394 9.89 7.72 4.25
CA MET A 394 9.60 8.64 5.35
C MET A 394 8.40 8.22 6.20
N SER A 395 7.51 7.35 5.72
CA SER A 395 6.45 6.78 6.54
C SER A 395 6.94 5.80 7.61
N TYR A 396 8.22 5.42 7.62
CA TYR A 396 8.86 4.77 8.78
C TYR A 396 9.05 5.73 9.99
N ALA A 397 8.98 7.05 9.77
CA ALA A 397 8.87 8.05 10.85
C ALA A 397 7.44 8.16 11.41
N GLY A 398 6.45 7.51 10.78
CA GLY A 398 5.11 7.41 11.32
C GLY A 398 5.11 6.72 12.68
N VAL A 399 4.23 7.16 13.57
CA VAL A 399 4.04 6.55 14.90
C VAL A 399 3.54 5.11 14.74
N ARG A 400 4.10 4.18 15.52
CA ARG A 400 3.72 2.75 15.57
C ARG A 400 2.94 2.41 16.84
N CYS A 401 3.21 3.08 17.95
CA CYS A 401 2.66 2.75 19.25
C CYS A 401 2.33 4.01 20.05
N ILE A 402 1.12 4.10 20.62
CA ILE A 402 0.65 5.23 21.42
C ILE A 402 0.04 4.82 22.77
N GLN A 403 -0.01 5.76 23.69
CA GLN A 403 -0.79 5.68 24.92
C GLN A 403 -1.64 6.94 25.10
N ILE A 404 -2.94 6.78 25.35
CA ILE A 404 -3.94 7.85 25.38
C ILE A 404 -4.40 8.12 26.82
N TYR A 405 -4.47 9.39 27.18
CA TYR A 405 -4.98 9.89 28.46
C TYR A 405 -6.09 10.92 28.23
N VAL A 406 -7.10 10.90 29.10
CA VAL A 406 -8.20 11.88 29.14
C VAL A 406 -8.29 12.47 30.54
N ASN A 407 -8.28 13.80 30.63
CA ASN A 407 -8.33 14.56 31.88
C ASN A 407 -7.29 14.05 32.91
N SER A 408 -6.05 13.84 32.45
CA SER A 408 -4.91 13.31 33.22
C SER A 408 -5.06 11.88 33.77
N LYS A 409 -6.10 11.13 33.39
CA LYS A 409 -6.22 9.69 33.65
C LYS A 409 -5.82 8.91 32.40
N LEU A 410 -5.09 7.80 32.59
CA LEU A 410 -4.85 6.83 31.52
C LEU A 410 -6.20 6.30 31.04
N LEU A 411 -6.51 6.53 29.75
CA LEU A 411 -7.69 5.98 29.11
C LEU A 411 -7.37 4.59 28.58
N GLN A 412 -6.36 4.48 27.71
CA GLN A 412 -6.06 3.26 27.00
C GLN A 412 -4.65 3.27 26.40
N GLY A 413 -3.92 2.17 26.52
CA GLY A 413 -2.60 1.99 25.95
C GLY A 413 -1.89 0.72 26.45
N PRO A 414 -0.88 0.22 25.74
CA PRO A 414 -0.45 0.66 24.41
C PRO A 414 -1.46 0.30 23.31
N ILE A 415 -1.59 1.14 22.29
CA ILE A 415 -2.39 0.92 21.07
C ILE A 415 -1.43 0.97 19.87
N LEU A 416 -1.57 0.03 18.92
CA LEU A 416 -0.82 0.06 17.66
C LEU A 416 -1.48 1.02 16.66
N LEU A 417 -0.64 1.82 16.00
CA LEU A 417 -1.01 2.62 14.83
C LEU A 417 -0.48 2.00 13.55
N ARG A 418 -1.33 1.90 12.52
CA ARG A 418 -1.01 1.42 11.18
C ARG A 418 0.00 2.34 10.49
N LYS A 419 0.94 1.79 9.72
CA LYS A 419 1.90 2.59 8.96
C LYS A 419 1.16 3.37 7.86
N ALA A 420 1.57 4.61 7.57
CA ALA A 420 1.07 5.29 6.39
C ALA A 420 1.64 4.63 5.12
N PRO A 421 0.88 4.58 4.01
CA PRO A 421 1.31 3.90 2.78
C PRO A 421 2.47 4.61 2.05
N GLY A 422 2.69 5.91 2.28
CA GLY A 422 3.63 6.74 1.52
C GLY A 422 3.06 7.30 0.20
N TYR A 423 1.77 7.08 -0.06
CA TYR A 423 1.05 7.51 -1.26
C TYR A 423 -0.42 7.86 -0.93
N ILE A 424 -1.18 8.31 -1.93
CA ILE A 424 -2.60 8.67 -1.78
C ILE A 424 -3.43 7.93 -2.84
N HIS A 425 -3.62 6.62 -2.61
CA HIS A 425 -4.52 5.79 -3.42
C HIS A 425 -5.88 5.56 -2.73
N PHE A 426 -5.95 5.79 -1.42
CA PHE A 426 -7.13 5.67 -0.56
C PHE A 426 -6.92 6.52 0.70
N ASP A 427 -7.98 6.74 1.49
CA ASP A 427 -7.86 7.43 2.77
C ASP A 427 -7.26 6.52 3.84
N TYR A 428 -6.05 6.84 4.29
CA TYR A 428 -5.28 6.06 5.24
C TYR A 428 -5.58 6.41 6.72
N VAL A 429 -6.66 7.15 7.00
CA VAL A 429 -7.22 7.39 8.35
C VAL A 429 -7.37 6.10 9.16
N GLN A 430 -6.91 6.05 10.41
CA GLN A 430 -7.20 4.97 11.36
C GLN A 430 -8.19 5.46 12.44
N ASP A 431 -9.29 4.73 12.61
CA ASP A 431 -10.36 5.09 13.54
C ASP A 431 -10.18 4.40 14.91
N ILE A 432 -10.06 5.19 15.98
CA ILE A 432 -9.77 4.71 17.35
C ILE A 432 -10.97 5.04 18.25
N ILE A 433 -11.87 4.07 18.41
CA ILE A 433 -13.13 4.21 19.17
C ILE A 433 -12.91 3.79 20.63
N PHE A 434 -12.97 4.73 21.57
CA PHE A 434 -12.42 4.61 22.93
C PHE A 434 -12.97 3.43 23.76
N ASN A 435 -14.21 2.98 23.53
CA ASN A 435 -14.78 1.80 24.20
C ASN A 435 -14.59 0.47 23.44
N LYS A 436 -14.02 0.49 22.23
CA LYS A 436 -13.88 -0.68 21.33
C LYS A 436 -12.44 -0.92 20.83
N CYS A 437 -11.42 -0.14 21.22
CA CYS A 437 -10.03 -0.41 20.81
C CYS A 437 -9.46 -1.71 21.40
N ILE A 438 -8.63 -2.40 20.62
CA ILE A 438 -7.88 -3.57 21.05
C ILE A 438 -6.50 -3.14 21.57
N LEU A 439 -6.22 -3.42 22.85
CA LEU A 439 -4.92 -3.18 23.47
C LEU A 439 -3.81 -4.04 22.82
N TYR A 440 -2.67 -3.42 22.53
CA TYR A 440 -1.50 -4.15 22.06
C TYR A 440 -0.95 -5.03 23.18
N LYS A 441 -0.90 -6.33 22.91
CA LYS A 441 -0.16 -7.33 23.69
C LYS A 441 0.91 -7.91 22.76
N PRO A 442 2.17 -8.07 23.19
CA PRO A 442 3.18 -8.78 22.41
C PRO A 442 2.68 -10.21 22.12
N ILE A 443 2.38 -10.51 20.87
CA ILE A 443 1.67 -11.75 20.53
C ILE A 443 2.68 -12.88 20.38
N SER A 444 2.56 -13.91 21.22
CA SER A 444 3.23 -15.19 20.99
C SER A 444 2.79 -15.75 19.64
N ARG A 445 3.74 -16.09 18.76
CA ARG A 445 3.46 -16.63 17.41
C ARG A 445 2.41 -17.75 17.51
N PRO A 446 1.19 -17.56 16.98
CA PRO A 446 0.15 -18.58 17.09
C PRO A 446 0.53 -19.81 16.25
N GLN A 447 0.03 -20.97 16.65
CA GLN A 447 0.25 -22.24 15.95
C GLN A 447 -0.70 -22.42 14.75
N THR A 448 -1.06 -21.31 14.08
CA THR A 448 -2.04 -21.25 12.99
C THR A 448 -1.41 -20.69 11.72
N GLN A 449 -1.82 -21.21 10.56
CA GLN A 449 -1.38 -20.73 9.23
C GLN A 449 -2.11 -19.42 8.89
N SER A 450 -1.72 -18.34 9.57
CA SER A 450 -2.43 -17.06 9.53
C SER A 450 -1.48 -15.87 9.73
N ILE A 451 -1.53 -14.90 8.83
CA ILE A 451 -0.75 -13.66 8.89
C ILE A 451 -1.57 -12.61 9.65
N ASN A 452 -0.92 -11.88 10.56
CA ASN A 452 -1.50 -10.74 11.27
C ASN A 452 -0.98 -9.43 10.71
N GLY A 453 -1.88 -8.54 10.29
CA GLY A 453 -1.53 -7.19 9.88
C GLY A 453 -2.75 -6.28 9.78
N PHE A 454 -2.47 -5.00 9.51
CA PHE A 454 -3.50 -4.01 9.26
C PHE A 454 -3.94 -3.95 7.79
N THR A 455 -2.99 -4.05 6.84
CA THR A 455 -3.24 -3.80 5.41
C THR A 455 -2.87 -4.99 4.54
N TYR A 456 -3.85 -5.45 3.76
CA TYR A 456 -3.72 -6.52 2.78
C TYR A 456 -3.93 -5.93 1.38
N GLN A 457 -2.91 -6.01 0.53
CA GLN A 457 -2.94 -5.44 -0.82
C GLN A 457 -2.94 -6.56 -1.87
N LEU A 458 -4.05 -6.71 -2.58
CA LEU A 458 -4.12 -7.52 -3.81
C LEU A 458 -3.67 -6.66 -4.98
N ARG A 459 -2.83 -7.21 -5.85
CA ARG A 459 -2.30 -6.54 -7.05
C ARG A 459 -2.53 -7.40 -8.27
N LEU A 460 -3.30 -6.87 -9.21
CA LEU A 460 -3.70 -7.56 -10.43
C LEU A 460 -2.80 -7.04 -11.55
N HIS A 461 -1.81 -7.83 -11.96
CA HIS A 461 -0.75 -7.40 -12.89
C HIS A 461 -1.17 -7.49 -14.35
N CYS A 462 -1.85 -8.58 -14.72
CA CYS A 462 -2.31 -8.82 -16.08
C CYS A 462 -3.66 -9.55 -16.07
N SER A 463 -4.42 -9.34 -17.15
CA SER A 463 -5.67 -10.04 -17.42
C SER A 463 -5.42 -11.37 -18.15
N TRP A 464 -6.47 -12.08 -18.54
CA TRP A 464 -6.37 -13.25 -19.43
C TRP A 464 -6.34 -12.89 -20.93
N GLY A 465 -6.56 -11.63 -21.32
CA GLY A 465 -6.52 -11.20 -22.72
C GLY A 465 -6.97 -9.77 -23.04
N ASP A 466 -7.68 -9.07 -22.15
CA ASP A 466 -8.05 -7.66 -22.38
C ASP A 466 -6.93 -6.71 -21.90
N GLU A 467 -6.32 -5.96 -22.83
CA GLU A 467 -5.22 -5.03 -22.57
C GLU A 467 -5.61 -3.78 -21.76
N TYR A 468 -6.90 -3.45 -21.74
CA TYR A 468 -7.44 -2.16 -21.25
C TYR A 468 -8.18 -2.28 -19.93
N TYR A 469 -8.75 -3.45 -19.61
CA TYR A 469 -9.64 -3.64 -18.47
C TYR A 469 -9.35 -4.93 -17.69
N ILE A 470 -9.39 -4.81 -16.36
CA ILE A 470 -9.23 -5.93 -15.44
C ILE A 470 -10.27 -5.87 -14.32
N GLY A 471 -10.74 -7.02 -13.88
CA GLY A 471 -11.84 -7.09 -12.90
C GLY A 471 -11.89 -8.39 -12.11
N LEU A 472 -12.84 -8.42 -11.19
CA LEU A 472 -13.16 -9.54 -10.32
C LEU A 472 -14.68 -9.63 -10.14
N ASN A 473 -15.18 -10.81 -9.79
CA ASN A 473 -16.53 -10.96 -9.25
C ASN A 473 -16.58 -10.58 -7.76
N GLY A 474 -15.51 -10.86 -7.01
CA GLY A 474 -15.39 -10.42 -5.60
C GLY A 474 -14.27 -11.12 -4.83
N ILE A 475 -14.19 -10.83 -3.53
CA ILE A 475 -13.15 -11.33 -2.61
C ILE A 475 -13.75 -11.72 -1.26
N GLU A 476 -13.16 -12.71 -0.60
CA GLU A 476 -13.52 -13.12 0.77
C GLU A 476 -12.25 -13.31 1.59
N PHE A 477 -12.29 -12.91 2.85
CA PHE A 477 -11.19 -13.02 3.80
C PHE A 477 -11.64 -13.88 4.97
N TYR A 478 -10.82 -14.83 5.40
CA TYR A 478 -11.11 -15.72 6.52
C TYR A 478 -10.09 -15.56 7.64
N ASP A 479 -10.56 -15.65 8.87
CA ASP A 479 -9.74 -15.48 10.07
C ASP A 479 -8.98 -16.76 10.46
N HIS A 480 -8.15 -16.69 11.51
CA HIS A 480 -7.43 -17.82 12.09
C HIS A 480 -8.27 -19.06 12.51
N ARG A 481 -9.60 -19.00 12.44
CA ARG A 481 -10.55 -20.08 12.75
C ARG A 481 -11.26 -20.60 11.50
N GLU A 482 -10.85 -20.13 10.31
CA GLU A 482 -11.50 -20.35 9.01
C GLU A 482 -12.89 -19.71 8.87
N GLU A 483 -13.26 -18.78 9.76
CA GLU A 483 -14.55 -18.06 9.73
C GLU A 483 -14.49 -16.82 8.83
N LEU A 484 -15.61 -16.47 8.18
CA LEU A 484 -15.67 -15.37 7.21
C LEU A 484 -15.59 -14.01 7.92
N ILE A 485 -14.55 -13.24 7.63
CA ILE A 485 -14.40 -11.85 8.09
C ILE A 485 -15.41 -10.98 7.33
N LYS A 486 -16.41 -10.46 8.05
CA LYS A 486 -17.40 -9.53 7.50
C LYS A 486 -16.74 -8.17 7.21
N LEU A 487 -16.21 -8.04 5.99
CA LEU A 487 -15.74 -6.75 5.47
C LEU A 487 -16.92 -5.77 5.33
N LEU A 488 -16.65 -4.50 5.60
CA LEU A 488 -17.57 -3.38 5.39
C LEU A 488 -16.95 -2.41 4.37
N PRO A 489 -17.73 -1.48 3.76
CA PRO A 489 -17.22 -0.58 2.73
C PRO A 489 -15.98 0.21 3.17
N GLN A 490 -15.92 0.63 4.43
CA GLN A 490 -14.76 1.34 4.98
C GLN A 490 -13.48 0.50 5.07
N ASN A 491 -13.58 -0.84 5.01
CA ASN A 491 -12.39 -1.69 4.92
C ASN A 491 -11.83 -1.78 3.50
N LEU A 492 -12.52 -1.25 2.48
CA LEU A 492 -12.23 -1.52 1.09
C LEU A 492 -11.95 -0.26 0.29
N ALA A 493 -10.81 -0.26 -0.41
CA ALA A 493 -10.50 0.72 -1.44
C ALA A 493 -9.87 0.05 -2.68
N ALA A 494 -10.08 0.65 -3.85
CA ALA A 494 -9.51 0.18 -5.11
C ALA A 494 -8.81 1.33 -5.86
N TYR A 495 -7.71 1.02 -6.54
CA TYR A 495 -6.98 1.96 -7.37
C TYR A 495 -6.53 1.32 -8.72
N PRO A 496 -7.03 1.80 -9.87
CA PRO A 496 -8.10 2.80 -10.00
C PRO A 496 -9.42 2.25 -9.42
N GLU A 497 -10.32 3.13 -9.01
CA GLU A 497 -11.56 2.74 -8.31
C GLU A 497 -12.43 1.82 -9.15
N SER A 498 -12.75 2.23 -10.38
CA SER A 498 -13.50 1.45 -11.38
C SER A 498 -13.34 2.07 -12.76
N VAL A 499 -14.03 1.55 -13.77
CA VAL A 499 -14.16 2.19 -15.10
C VAL A 499 -14.69 3.63 -15.05
N ASN A 500 -15.35 4.05 -13.97
CA ASN A 500 -15.85 5.41 -13.78
C ASN A 500 -14.77 6.48 -13.53
N VAL A 501 -13.48 6.12 -13.56
CA VAL A 501 -12.36 7.09 -13.64
C VAL A 501 -12.11 7.62 -15.05
N LEU A 502 -12.69 6.99 -16.08
CA LEU A 502 -12.50 7.37 -17.47
C LEU A 502 -13.42 8.55 -17.84
N PRO A 503 -12.94 9.57 -18.59
CA PRO A 503 -13.65 10.85 -18.76
C PRO A 503 -15.00 10.76 -19.51
N ASN A 504 -15.30 9.62 -20.15
CA ASN A 504 -16.55 9.37 -20.87
C ASN A 504 -17.43 8.27 -20.23
N VAL A 505 -17.01 7.70 -19.08
CA VAL A 505 -17.76 6.65 -18.36
C VAL A 505 -18.37 7.27 -17.10
N ASN A 506 -19.70 7.24 -17.02
CA ASN A 506 -20.44 7.77 -15.88
C ASN A 506 -21.44 6.73 -15.38
N ASP A 507 -21.45 6.56 -14.07
CA ASP A 507 -22.43 5.77 -13.29
C ASP A 507 -22.60 4.33 -13.78
N ASP A 508 -21.49 3.74 -14.26
CA ASP A 508 -21.35 2.31 -14.51
C ASP A 508 -21.35 1.55 -13.16
N PRO A 509 -22.16 0.49 -13.00
CA PRO A 509 -22.39 -0.13 -11.69
C PRO A 509 -21.24 -1.03 -11.21
N ARG A 510 -20.12 -1.12 -11.94
CA ARG A 510 -18.96 -1.98 -11.63
C ARG A 510 -17.95 -1.35 -10.66
N THR A 511 -18.47 -0.65 -9.66
CA THR A 511 -17.75 0.08 -8.61
C THR A 511 -17.05 -0.84 -7.60
N SER A 512 -16.12 -0.30 -6.81
CA SER A 512 -15.28 -1.10 -5.91
C SER A 512 -16.06 -1.89 -4.86
N ASP A 513 -17.21 -1.38 -4.39
CA ASP A 513 -18.08 -2.03 -3.40
C ASP A 513 -18.55 -3.44 -3.81
N LYS A 514 -18.66 -3.71 -5.13
CA LYS A 514 -19.07 -5.04 -5.64
C LYS A 514 -18.09 -6.15 -5.29
N LEU A 515 -16.88 -5.82 -4.86
CA LEU A 515 -15.92 -6.82 -4.38
C LEU A 515 -16.36 -7.53 -3.10
N ILE A 516 -17.26 -6.94 -2.31
CA ILE A 516 -17.68 -7.45 -1.00
C ILE A 516 -19.21 -7.53 -0.83
N ASP A 517 -19.98 -7.45 -1.92
CA ASP A 517 -21.45 -7.47 -1.86
C ASP A 517 -22.06 -8.86 -1.62
N GLY A 518 -21.24 -9.92 -1.71
CA GLY A 518 -21.61 -11.31 -1.48
C GLY A 518 -22.05 -12.10 -2.72
N PHE A 519 -22.19 -11.46 -3.88
CA PHE A 519 -22.67 -12.10 -5.13
C PHE A 519 -21.55 -12.79 -5.94
N ASN A 520 -20.61 -13.41 -5.21
CA ASN A 520 -19.38 -14.04 -5.70
C ASN A 520 -19.58 -15.15 -6.76
N ASP A 521 -20.62 -15.98 -6.58
CA ASP A 521 -21.01 -17.05 -7.52
C ASP A 521 -22.45 -16.81 -8.04
N THR A 522 -22.56 -16.39 -9.30
CA THR A 522 -23.83 -16.10 -10.02
C THR A 522 -24.78 -17.30 -10.19
N GLU A 523 -24.36 -18.49 -9.76
CA GLU A 523 -25.16 -19.73 -9.77
C GLU A 523 -25.77 -20.04 -8.39
N LYS A 524 -25.16 -19.55 -7.29
CA LYS A 524 -25.65 -19.80 -5.91
C LYS A 524 -26.66 -18.75 -5.45
N SER A 525 -26.57 -17.51 -5.98
CA SER A 525 -27.54 -16.42 -5.76
C SER A 525 -28.99 -16.85 -6.00
N ALA A 526 -29.22 -17.72 -6.99
CA ALA A 526 -30.53 -18.20 -7.40
C ALA A 526 -31.33 -18.91 -6.30
N PHE A 527 -30.68 -19.50 -5.29
CA PHE A 527 -31.36 -20.28 -4.25
C PHE A 527 -31.79 -19.48 -3.02
N HIS A 528 -31.24 -18.28 -2.79
CA HIS A 528 -31.57 -17.46 -1.62
C HIS A 528 -32.61 -16.35 -1.89
N PHE A 529 -32.89 -16.03 -3.17
CA PHE A 529 -33.69 -14.86 -3.55
C PHE A 529 -35.03 -15.15 -4.24
N ILE A 530 -35.69 -16.28 -3.91
CA ILE A 530 -37.03 -16.61 -4.41
C ILE A 530 -38.10 -15.75 -3.70
N ARG A 531 -38.15 -14.43 -3.96
CA ARG A 531 -39.29 -13.53 -3.64
C ARG A 531 -39.38 -12.20 -4.43
N SER A 532 -38.52 -11.93 -5.41
CA SER A 532 -38.67 -10.79 -6.34
C SER A 532 -38.62 -11.21 -7.81
N TYR A 533 -39.12 -10.35 -8.70
CA TYR A 533 -39.48 -10.68 -10.10
C TYR A 533 -38.27 -10.75 -11.07
N ASP A 534 -37.05 -10.89 -10.56
CA ASP A 534 -35.80 -10.53 -11.27
C ASP A 534 -34.97 -11.75 -11.72
N PHE A 535 -35.66 -12.80 -12.19
CA PHE A 535 -35.07 -14.10 -12.57
C PHE A 535 -34.10 -14.04 -13.78
N MET A 536 -33.86 -12.85 -14.35
CA MET A 536 -32.90 -12.62 -15.43
C MET A 536 -31.60 -11.93 -14.96
N ALA A 537 -31.49 -11.56 -13.67
CA ALA A 537 -30.40 -10.72 -13.15
C ALA A 537 -29.02 -11.40 -13.05
N ASN A 538 -28.92 -12.74 -13.11
CA ASN A 538 -27.66 -13.49 -12.93
C ASN A 538 -26.57 -13.27 -14.02
N SER A 539 -26.78 -12.34 -14.96
CA SER A 539 -25.76 -11.85 -15.92
C SER A 539 -25.59 -10.32 -15.90
N SER A 540 -26.21 -9.64 -14.93
CA SER A 540 -26.08 -8.20 -14.73
C SER A 540 -24.65 -7.83 -14.34
N PRO A 541 -24.05 -6.76 -14.92
CA PRO A 541 -22.77 -6.24 -14.46
C PRO A 541 -22.82 -5.57 -13.08
N SER A 542 -23.98 -5.50 -12.42
CA SER A 542 -24.15 -4.85 -11.10
C SER A 542 -23.50 -5.57 -9.91
N HIS A 543 -22.96 -6.78 -10.12
CA HIS A 543 -22.35 -7.65 -9.11
C HIS A 543 -20.94 -8.10 -9.53
N MET A 544 -20.19 -7.19 -10.14
CA MET A 544 -18.82 -7.40 -10.61
C MET A 544 -18.06 -6.09 -10.50
N TRP A 545 -16.78 -6.16 -10.17
CA TRP A 545 -15.88 -5.00 -10.23
C TRP A 545 -15.10 -4.99 -11.54
N LEU A 546 -14.93 -3.82 -12.16
CA LEU A 546 -14.06 -3.63 -13.32
C LEU A 546 -13.37 -2.27 -13.26
N THR A 547 -12.07 -2.25 -13.53
CA THR A 547 -11.23 -1.05 -13.51
C THR A 547 -10.29 -1.03 -14.73
N PRO A 548 -9.85 0.13 -15.24
CA PRO A 548 -8.93 0.17 -16.37
C PRO A 548 -7.49 -0.18 -15.95
N ILE A 549 -6.77 -0.85 -16.84
CA ILE A 549 -5.33 -1.09 -16.72
C ILE A 549 -4.61 0.20 -17.17
N LEU A 550 -4.30 1.08 -16.22
CA LEU A 550 -3.60 2.32 -16.54
C LEU A 550 -2.16 2.08 -17.02
N PRO A 551 -1.59 2.94 -17.89
CA PRO A 551 -0.18 2.87 -18.27
C PRO A 551 0.74 2.83 -17.04
N ASN A 552 1.64 1.86 -17.02
CA ASN A 552 2.65 1.62 -15.98
C ASN A 552 2.11 1.43 -14.55
N ARG A 553 0.79 1.20 -14.36
CA ARG A 553 0.18 0.97 -13.03
C ARG A 553 -0.71 -0.28 -13.03
N CYS A 554 -0.50 -1.17 -12.07
CA CYS A 554 -1.38 -2.33 -11.86
C CYS A 554 -2.63 -1.92 -11.09
N ALA A 555 -3.72 -2.63 -11.33
CA ALA A 555 -4.93 -2.48 -10.52
C ALA A 555 -4.68 -3.06 -9.12
N ARG A 556 -5.01 -2.28 -8.10
CA ARG A 556 -4.75 -2.57 -6.68
C ARG A 556 -6.07 -2.58 -5.93
N VAL A 557 -6.27 -3.59 -5.08
CA VAL A 557 -7.35 -3.63 -4.10
C VAL A 557 -6.72 -3.69 -2.72
N PHE A 558 -7.19 -2.83 -1.82
CA PHE A 558 -6.73 -2.71 -0.44
C PHE A 558 -7.85 -3.15 0.49
N VAL A 559 -7.55 -4.12 1.34
CA VAL A 559 -8.38 -4.47 2.51
C VAL A 559 -7.65 -3.98 3.76
N VAL A 560 -8.28 -3.02 4.45
CA VAL A 560 -7.67 -2.17 5.47
C VAL A 560 -8.47 -2.27 6.78
N PHE A 561 -7.78 -2.69 7.83
CA PHE A 561 -8.33 -2.80 9.17
C PHE A 561 -7.75 -1.73 10.11
N ASP A 562 -8.51 -1.40 11.15
CA ASP A 562 -8.16 -0.39 12.16
C ASP A 562 -7.59 -0.99 13.45
N PHE A 563 -7.55 -2.32 13.51
CA PHE A 563 -6.78 -3.14 14.43
C PHE A 563 -6.06 -4.25 13.64
N PRO A 564 -4.93 -4.80 14.12
CA PRO A 564 -4.26 -5.92 13.48
C PRO A 564 -5.19 -7.15 13.43
N THR A 565 -5.49 -7.63 12.23
CA THR A 565 -6.44 -8.72 11.98
C THR A 565 -5.69 -9.97 11.53
N TYR A 566 -6.08 -11.14 12.03
CA TYR A 566 -5.57 -12.42 11.54
C TYR A 566 -6.30 -12.86 10.29
N VAL A 567 -5.56 -13.25 9.25
CA VAL A 567 -6.10 -13.81 8.00
C VAL A 567 -5.38 -15.11 7.67
N SER A 568 -6.12 -16.21 7.52
CA SER A 568 -5.58 -17.53 7.12
C SER A 568 -5.77 -17.83 5.63
N ARG A 569 -6.87 -17.33 5.05
CA ARG A 569 -7.28 -17.66 3.68
C ARG A 569 -7.92 -16.45 3.01
N ILE A 570 -7.63 -16.26 1.73
CA ILE A 570 -8.30 -15.30 0.85
C ILE A 570 -8.89 -16.07 -0.34
N ASN A 571 -10.20 -15.94 -0.59
CA ASN A 571 -10.79 -16.32 -1.88
C ASN A 571 -10.84 -15.09 -2.81
N ILE A 572 -10.57 -15.33 -4.09
CA ILE A 572 -10.65 -14.34 -5.16
C ILE A 572 -11.50 -14.93 -6.28
N TYR A 573 -12.67 -14.34 -6.51
CA TYR A 573 -13.63 -14.72 -7.53
C TYR A 573 -13.35 -13.92 -8.79
N ASN A 574 -13.03 -14.63 -9.88
CA ASN A 574 -12.56 -13.98 -11.10
C ASN A 574 -13.71 -13.46 -11.98
N TYR A 575 -13.47 -12.44 -12.81
CA TYR A 575 -14.50 -11.78 -13.60
C TYR A 575 -15.16 -12.73 -14.63
N ARG A 576 -16.41 -13.14 -14.38
CA ARG A 576 -17.13 -14.15 -15.16
C ARG A 576 -17.72 -13.64 -16.48
N LYS A 577 -18.08 -12.35 -16.60
CA LYS A 577 -18.86 -11.83 -17.75
C LYS A 577 -18.12 -11.81 -19.09
N THR A 578 -16.81 -11.55 -19.07
CA THR A 578 -15.92 -11.73 -20.22
C THR A 578 -14.58 -12.17 -19.66
N THR A 579 -14.25 -13.46 -19.77
CA THR A 579 -13.14 -14.11 -19.05
C THR A 579 -11.77 -13.49 -19.34
N GLU A 580 -11.57 -12.94 -20.54
CA GLU A 580 -10.40 -12.15 -20.94
C GLU A 580 -10.09 -10.98 -20.01
N ARG A 581 -11.09 -10.40 -19.34
CA ARG A 581 -10.96 -9.32 -18.33
C ARG A 581 -10.71 -9.82 -16.91
N GLY A 582 -10.77 -11.12 -16.68
CA GLY A 582 -10.40 -11.69 -15.39
C GLY A 582 -8.90 -11.51 -15.13
N ALA A 583 -8.51 -11.37 -13.88
CA ALA A 583 -7.09 -11.34 -13.51
C ALA A 583 -6.43 -12.71 -13.76
N ARG A 584 -5.28 -12.72 -14.45
CA ARG A 584 -4.43 -13.91 -14.63
C ARG A 584 -3.43 -14.04 -13.49
N LEU A 585 -2.64 -12.98 -13.25
CA LEU A 585 -1.61 -12.94 -12.22
C LEU A 585 -2.00 -11.98 -11.09
N VAL A 586 -2.06 -12.50 -9.86
CA VAL A 586 -2.35 -11.71 -8.66
C VAL A 586 -1.28 -11.94 -7.59
N THR A 587 -0.69 -10.86 -7.08
CA THR A 587 0.18 -10.89 -5.89
C THR A 587 -0.56 -10.33 -4.68
N VAL A 588 -0.42 -10.98 -3.52
CA VAL A 588 -0.83 -10.41 -2.23
C VAL A 588 0.41 -9.88 -1.49
N ARG A 589 0.41 -8.61 -1.10
CA ARG A 589 1.41 -8.03 -0.19
C ARG A 589 0.75 -7.64 1.13
N PHE A 590 1.53 -7.71 2.21
CA PHE A 590 1.15 -7.30 3.57
C PHE A 590 2.05 -6.14 3.96
N ILE A 591 1.47 -4.99 4.31
CA ILE A 591 2.27 -3.77 4.58
C ILE A 591 2.74 -3.76 6.04
N ASP A 592 1.91 -4.25 6.95
CA ASP A 592 2.09 -4.13 8.41
C ASP A 592 2.17 -5.52 9.09
N ASN A 593 3.08 -6.40 8.67
CA ASN A 593 3.14 -7.78 9.18
C ASN A 593 3.86 -7.87 10.56
N PHE A 594 3.13 -8.23 11.61
CA PHE A 594 3.64 -8.33 12.98
C PHE A 594 4.32 -9.68 13.31
N MET A 595 4.40 -10.62 12.36
CA MET A 595 4.91 -11.99 12.59
C MET A 595 6.41 -12.15 12.33
N LYS A 596 7.12 -11.11 11.85
CA LYS A 596 8.57 -11.15 11.65
C LYS A 596 9.34 -10.60 12.87
N LYS A 597 10.26 -11.42 13.37
CA LYS A 597 11.55 -11.00 13.94
C LYS A 597 12.64 -11.53 13.01
#